data_AF-A0A5B0SP35-F1
#
_entry.id   AF-A0A5B0SP35-F1
#
_cell.length_a   1.000
_cell.length_b   1.000
_cell.length_c   1.000
_cell.angle_alpha   90.00
_cell.angle_beta   90.00
_cell.angle_gamma   90.00
#
_symmetry.space_group_name_H-M   'P 1'
#
loop_
_entity.id
_entity.type
_entity.pdbx_description
1 polymer ?
#
loop_
_entity_poly.entity_id
_entity_poly.type
_entity_poly.pdbx_seq_one_letter_code
_entity_poly.pdbx_strand_id
1 'polypeptide(L)'
;MGYFMGALPAAQIADRVDARVLQPAYPDIRRGIPDAQVLTRRDPFAGRNTLQFGHFNGGGINLIYAPHLYDRPGSPYHDPHLIAYTDNVQRFALLGWVGCEMACGLDPFWRPDVVHAH
;
A
#
# COMPACT_ATOMS: atom_id res chain seq x y z
N MET A 1 -19.12 5.23 4.58
CA MET A 1 -19.28 3.86 5.13
C MET A 1 -18.47 2.91 4.27
N GLY A 2 -17.37 2.35 4.79
CA GLY A 2 -16.42 1.53 4.04
C GLY A 2 -15.68 0.58 4.99
N TYR A 3 -16.44 -0.30 5.65
CA TYR A 3 -15.94 -1.34 6.53
C TYR A 3 -15.84 -2.64 5.72
N PHE A 4 -14.77 -2.88 4.97
CA PHE A 4 -14.54 -4.22 4.41
C PHE A 4 -13.07 -4.68 4.38
N MET A 5 -12.10 -3.80 4.60
CA MET A 5 -10.67 -4.18 4.64
C MET A 5 -10.08 -4.28 6.07
N GLY A 6 -10.82 -3.87 7.11
CA GLY A 6 -10.31 -3.86 8.49
C GLY A 6 -10.47 -5.17 9.27
N ALA A 7 -11.40 -6.04 8.88
CA ALA A 7 -11.73 -7.24 9.66
C ALA A 7 -10.79 -8.42 9.38
N LEU A 8 -10.27 -8.55 8.16
CA LEU A 8 -9.40 -9.67 7.78
C LEU A 8 -8.04 -9.63 8.50
N PRO A 9 -7.33 -8.49 8.57
CA PRO A 9 -6.04 -8.43 9.28
C PRO A 9 -6.20 -8.71 10.77
N ALA A 10 -7.26 -8.18 11.40
CA ALA A 10 -7.50 -8.37 12.83
C ALA A 10 -7.77 -9.84 13.21
N ALA A 11 -8.52 -10.57 12.36
CA ALA A 11 -8.77 -12.00 12.57
C ALA A 11 -7.50 -12.85 12.34
N GLN A 12 -6.68 -12.52 11.34
CA GLN A 12 -5.45 -13.27 11.03
C GLN A 12 -4.34 -13.05 12.08
N ILE A 13 -4.25 -11.85 12.66
CA ILE A 13 -3.33 -11.54 13.75
C ILE A 13 -3.67 -12.35 15.01
N ALA A 14 -4.95 -12.61 15.28
CA ALA A 14 -5.39 -13.45 16.39
C ALA A 14 -4.94 -14.92 16.24
N ASP A 15 -4.75 -15.39 15.01
CA ASP A 15 -4.28 -16.74 14.68
C ASP A 15 -2.75 -16.84 14.52
N ARG A 16 -1.98 -15.82 14.93
CA ARG A 16 -0.51 -15.73 14.78
C ARG A 16 0.00 -15.78 13.33
N VAL A 17 -0.84 -15.41 12.37
CA VAL A 17 -0.41 -15.25 10.97
C VAL A 17 0.23 -13.87 10.80
N ASP A 18 1.47 -13.83 10.30
CA ASP A 18 2.16 -12.57 9.95
C ASP A 18 1.54 -11.98 8.66
N ALA A 19 0.37 -11.37 8.82
CA ALA A 19 -0.38 -10.73 7.76
C ALA A 19 -0.05 -9.23 7.69
N ARG A 20 0.23 -8.75 6.48
CA ARG A 20 0.50 -7.33 6.21
C ARG A 20 -0.43 -6.79 5.15
N VAL A 21 -0.91 -5.56 5.35
CA VAL A 21 -1.67 -4.82 4.32
C VAL A 21 -0.70 -4.12 3.38
N LEU A 22 -0.89 -4.22 2.06
CA LEU A 22 -0.19 -3.39 1.09
C LEU A 22 -1.13 -2.33 0.53
N GLN A 23 -0.75 -1.06 0.59
CA GLN A 23 -1.54 0.02 -0.01
C GLN A 23 -0.69 1.23 -0.42
N PRO A 24 -1.23 2.13 -1.26
CA PRO A 24 -0.62 3.43 -1.51
C PRO A 24 -0.47 4.28 -0.25
N ALA A 25 0.63 5.02 -0.16
CA ALA A 25 0.93 5.90 0.96
C ALA A 25 0.15 7.23 0.89
N TYR A 26 -1.18 7.16 0.93
CA TYR A 26 -2.03 8.36 0.90
C TYR A 26 -1.72 9.30 2.10
N PRO A 27 -1.91 10.62 1.95
CA PRO A 27 -1.54 11.59 2.98
C PRO A 27 -2.11 11.29 4.37
N ASP A 28 -3.37 10.89 4.45
CA ASP A 28 -4.03 10.58 5.72
C ASP A 28 -3.49 9.30 6.39
N ILE A 29 -3.15 8.29 5.60
CA ILE A 29 -2.54 7.04 6.10
C ILE A 29 -1.12 7.32 6.61
N ARG A 30 -0.34 8.08 5.84
CA ARG A 30 1.02 8.47 6.22
C ARG A 30 1.06 9.27 7.53
N ARG A 31 0.09 10.14 7.75
CA ARG A 31 -0.02 10.90 9.01
C ARG A 31 -0.27 9.99 10.22
N GLY A 32 -0.92 8.85 10.02
CA GLY A 32 -1.14 7.85 11.08
C GLY A 32 0.03 6.90 11.32
N ILE A 33 1.07 6.92 10.47
CA ILE A 33 2.22 5.99 10.54
C ILE A 33 3.52 6.79 10.31
N PRO A 34 3.91 7.67 11.24
CA PRO A 34 5.06 8.56 11.05
C PRO A 34 6.40 7.81 10.99
N ASP A 35 6.50 6.66 11.65
CA ASP A 35 7.75 5.90 11.83
C ASP A 35 7.91 4.77 10.80
N ALA A 36 7.30 4.89 9.62
CA ALA A 36 7.41 3.90 8.56
C ALA A 36 8.86 3.80 8.03
N GLN A 37 9.45 2.62 8.17
CA GLN A 37 10.81 2.31 7.77
C GLN A 37 10.89 2.04 6.26
N VAL A 38 11.95 2.49 5.61
CA VAL A 38 12.17 2.21 4.19
C VAL A 38 12.70 0.78 4.03
N LEU A 39 11.97 -0.05 3.27
CA LEU A 39 12.42 -1.39 2.90
C LEU A 39 13.26 -1.36 1.62
N THR A 40 12.76 -0.69 0.59
CA THR A 40 13.45 -0.62 -0.71
C THR A 40 12.98 0.56 -1.57
N ARG A 41 13.75 0.87 -2.61
CA ARG A 41 13.45 1.91 -3.60
C ARG A 41 13.54 1.33 -5.00
N ARG A 42 12.55 1.62 -5.84
CA ARG A 42 12.44 1.12 -7.21
C ARG A 42 12.06 2.25 -8.16
N ASP A 43 12.33 2.06 -9.44
CA ASP A 43 11.99 3.01 -10.50
C ASP A 43 11.39 2.28 -11.72
N PRO A 44 10.17 1.73 -11.59
CA PRO A 44 9.46 1.04 -12.67
C PRO A 44 8.79 2.04 -13.65
N PHE A 45 7.96 1.51 -14.55
CA PHE A 45 7.21 2.28 -15.57
C PHE A 45 6.38 3.45 -15.03
N ALA A 46 5.94 3.41 -13.76
CA ALA A 46 5.15 4.47 -13.11
C ALA A 46 6.03 5.46 -12.31
N GLY A 47 7.35 5.43 -12.53
CA GLY A 47 8.32 6.28 -11.87
C GLY A 47 8.70 5.83 -10.45
N ARG A 48 9.63 6.58 -9.87
CA ARG A 48 10.30 6.23 -8.62
C ARG A 48 9.33 6.07 -7.46
N ASN A 49 9.40 4.93 -6.79
CA ASN A 49 8.65 4.64 -5.58
C ASN A 49 9.55 4.08 -4.48
N THR A 50 9.10 4.21 -3.24
CA THR A 50 9.74 3.67 -2.05
C THR A 50 8.74 2.78 -1.34
N LEU A 51 9.10 1.52 -1.14
CA LEU A 51 8.33 0.63 -0.27
C LEU A 51 8.74 0.91 1.17
N GLN A 52 7.74 1.15 2.02
CA GLN A 52 7.94 1.36 3.44
C GLN A 52 7.14 0.35 4.25
N PHE A 53 7.58 0.07 5.47
CA PHE A 53 6.89 -0.79 6.43
C PHE A 53 6.67 -0.06 7.75
N GLY A 54 5.48 -0.20 8.30
CA GLY A 54 5.14 0.31 9.63
C GLY A 54 4.12 -0.58 10.32
N HIS A 55 3.67 -0.13 11.48
CA HIS A 55 2.62 -0.78 12.24
C HIS A 55 1.41 0.14 12.35
N PHE A 56 0.22 -0.42 12.18
CA PHE A 56 -1.03 0.31 12.32
C PHE A 56 -2.08 -0.60 12.97
N ASN A 57 -2.70 -0.14 14.05
CA ASN A 57 -3.71 -0.90 14.82
C ASN A 57 -3.28 -2.34 15.19
N GLY A 58 -2.01 -2.53 15.54
CA GLY A 58 -1.46 -3.84 15.92
C GLY A 58 -1.11 -4.78 14.76
N GLY A 59 -1.34 -4.36 13.51
CA GLY A 59 -0.95 -5.10 12.31
C GLY A 59 0.19 -4.45 11.53
N GLY A 60 0.89 -5.26 10.73
CA GLY A 60 1.91 -4.77 9.80
C GLY A 60 1.28 -4.14 8.57
N ILE A 61 1.89 -3.06 8.07
CA ILE A 61 1.43 -2.36 6.87
C ILE A 61 2.61 -1.94 6.01
N ASN A 62 2.53 -2.32 4.73
CA ASN A 62 3.44 -1.92 3.67
C ASN A 62 2.82 -0.74 2.89
N LEU A 63 3.57 0.34 2.75
CA LEU A 63 3.15 1.57 2.10
C LEU A 63 3.97 1.80 0.82
N ILE A 64 3.27 2.04 -0.29
CA ILE A 64 3.89 2.44 -1.56
C ILE A 64 3.98 3.96 -1.58
N TYR A 65 5.15 4.50 -1.25
CA TYR A 65 5.40 5.93 -1.31
C TYR A 65 5.84 6.36 -2.71
N ALA A 66 4.93 7.03 -3.42
CA ALA A 66 5.11 7.62 -4.74
C ALA A 66 4.32 8.93 -4.80
N PRO A 67 4.84 10.05 -4.26
CA PRO A 67 4.08 11.27 -4.04
C PRO A 67 3.52 11.86 -5.34
N HIS A 68 4.24 11.71 -6.47
CA HIS A 68 3.77 12.13 -7.79
C HIS A 68 2.46 11.45 -8.24
N LEU A 69 2.14 10.26 -7.68
CA LEU A 69 0.93 9.48 -7.97
C LEU A 69 -0.11 9.52 -6.85
N TYR A 70 0.32 9.66 -5.58
CA TYR A 70 -0.55 9.45 -4.42
C TYR A 70 -0.70 10.66 -3.49
N ASP A 71 0.15 11.69 -3.60
CA ASP A 71 0.05 12.91 -2.78
C ASP A 71 -0.92 13.90 -3.42
N ARG A 72 -2.21 13.55 -3.43
CA ARG A 72 -3.28 14.36 -4.02
C ARG A 72 -4.49 14.44 -3.08
N PRO A 73 -5.15 15.61 -2.99
CA PRO A 73 -6.41 15.74 -2.27
C PRO A 73 -7.54 15.04 -3.03
N GLY A 74 -8.50 14.46 -2.32
CA GLY A 74 -9.63 13.76 -2.92
C GLY A 74 -9.67 12.28 -2.55
N SER A 75 -10.26 11.46 -3.42
CA SER A 75 -10.40 10.02 -3.22
C SER A 75 -9.33 9.23 -3.99
N PRO A 76 -9.15 7.92 -3.73
CA PRO A 76 -8.28 7.07 -4.53
C PRO A 76 -8.56 7.10 -6.03
N TYR A 77 -9.77 7.45 -6.47
CA TYR A 77 -10.19 7.38 -7.87
C TYR A 77 -10.44 8.75 -8.51
N HIS A 78 -10.85 9.72 -7.70
CA HIS A 78 -11.35 11.02 -8.16
C HIS A 78 -10.71 12.17 -7.42
N ASP A 79 -10.57 13.29 -8.12
CA ASP A 79 -10.20 14.58 -7.58
C ASP A 79 -11.30 15.18 -6.67
N PRO A 80 -11.07 16.36 -6.07
CA PRO A 80 -12.07 17.04 -5.24
C PRO A 80 -13.38 17.39 -5.96
N HIS A 81 -13.40 17.37 -7.29
CA HIS A 81 -14.56 17.64 -8.14
C HIS A 81 -15.23 16.36 -8.67
N LEU A 82 -14.84 15.19 -8.14
CA LEU A 82 -15.32 13.86 -8.55
C LEU A 82 -14.93 13.48 -9.99
N ILE A 83 -13.91 14.11 -10.55
CA ILE A 83 -13.38 13.78 -11.87
C ILE A 83 -12.33 12.68 -11.70
N ALA A 84 -12.45 11.62 -12.49
CA ALA A 84 -11.49 10.52 -12.47
C ALA A 84 -10.11 11.01 -12.92
N TYR A 85 -9.06 10.66 -12.18
CA TYR A 85 -7.72 10.99 -12.60
C TYR A 85 -7.35 10.24 -13.88
N THR A 86 -6.81 10.96 -14.87
CA THR A 86 -6.42 10.41 -16.17
C THR A 86 -5.30 9.38 -16.07
N ASP A 87 -4.49 9.44 -15.00
CA ASP A 87 -3.39 8.53 -14.71
C ASP A 87 -3.77 7.37 -13.77
N ASN A 88 -5.07 7.14 -13.51
CA ASN A 88 -5.54 6.03 -12.67
C ASN A 88 -4.97 4.67 -13.11
N VAL A 89 -4.83 4.44 -14.43
CA VAL A 89 -4.24 3.20 -14.97
C VAL A 89 -2.83 2.98 -14.41
N GLN A 90 -1.99 4.03 -14.35
CA GLN A 90 -0.63 3.92 -13.81
C GLN A 90 -0.63 3.66 -12.30
N ARG A 91 -1.57 4.26 -11.58
CA ARG A 91 -1.72 4.12 -10.12
C ARG A 91 -2.08 2.67 -9.76
N PHE A 92 -3.08 2.10 -10.41
CA PHE A 92 -3.47 0.70 -10.19
C PHE A 92 -2.42 -0.29 -10.70
N ALA A 93 -1.80 -0.01 -11.85
CA ALA A 93 -0.73 -0.84 -12.38
C ALA A 93 0.48 -0.86 -11.43
N LEU A 94 0.86 0.27 -10.83
CA LEU A 94 1.94 0.32 -9.85
C LEU A 94 1.60 -0.49 -8.60
N LEU A 95 0.37 -0.39 -8.08
CA LEU A 95 -0.06 -1.19 -6.93
C LEU A 95 0.03 -2.69 -7.23
N GLY A 96 -0.49 -3.13 -8.38
CA GLY A 96 -0.41 -4.52 -8.81
C GLY A 96 1.03 -5.00 -9.02
N TRP A 97 1.87 -4.17 -9.64
CA TRP A 97 3.29 -4.47 -9.83
C TRP A 97 4.02 -4.64 -8.50
N VAL A 98 3.83 -3.75 -7.52
CA VAL A 98 4.44 -3.91 -6.20
C VAL A 98 3.91 -5.18 -5.50
N GLY A 99 2.62 -5.49 -5.60
CA GLY A 99 2.06 -6.73 -5.06
C GLY A 99 2.72 -7.99 -5.64
N CYS A 100 2.97 -8.00 -6.95
CA CYS A 100 3.72 -9.05 -7.63
C CYS A 100 5.16 -9.14 -7.12
N GLU A 101 5.87 -8.01 -7.06
CA GLU A 101 7.25 -7.96 -6.58
C GLU A 101 7.37 -8.43 -5.13
N MET A 102 6.39 -8.10 -4.27
CA MET A 102 6.34 -8.62 -2.90
C MET A 102 6.31 -10.15 -2.88
N ALA A 103 5.46 -10.78 -3.72
CA ALA A 103 5.42 -12.24 -3.84
C ALA A 103 6.74 -12.84 -4.37
N CYS A 104 7.51 -12.06 -5.14
CA CYS A 104 8.84 -12.41 -5.63
C CYS A 104 9.97 -12.15 -4.61
N GLY A 105 9.68 -11.64 -3.41
CA GLY A 105 10.69 -11.38 -2.38
C GLY A 105 11.31 -9.99 -2.43
N LEU A 106 10.53 -8.96 -2.77
CA LEU A 106 10.97 -7.57 -2.77
C LEU A 106 11.47 -7.07 -1.40
N ASP A 107 10.86 -7.55 -0.32
CA ASP A 107 11.34 -7.35 1.05
C ASP A 107 12.28 -8.52 1.44
N PRO A 108 13.56 -8.26 1.73
CA PRO A 108 14.51 -9.32 2.04
C PRO A 108 14.26 -9.99 3.40
N PHE A 109 13.47 -9.38 4.27
CA PHE A 109 13.18 -9.87 5.62
C PHE A 109 11.80 -10.53 5.73
N TRP A 110 10.94 -10.35 4.74
CA TRP A 110 9.60 -10.89 4.74
C TRP A 110 9.09 -11.14 3.33
N ARG A 111 8.50 -12.32 3.11
CA ARG A 111 7.88 -12.68 1.84
C ARG A 111 6.52 -13.32 2.11
N PRO A 112 5.44 -12.84 1.50
CA PRO A 112 4.14 -13.47 1.64
C PRO A 112 4.12 -14.82 0.93
N ASP A 113 3.54 -15.83 1.57
CA ASP A 113 3.20 -17.11 0.92
C ASP A 113 2.01 -16.94 -0.03
N VAL A 114 1.09 -16.03 0.31
CA VAL A 114 -0.15 -15.76 -0.42
C VAL A 114 -0.39 -14.26 -0.52
N VAL A 115 -0.81 -13.78 -1.69
CA VAL A 115 -1.26 -12.41 -1.91
C VAL A 115 -2.75 -12.42 -2.27
N HIS A 116 -3.55 -11.70 -1.49
CA HIS A 116 -4.97 -11.47 -1.80
C HIS A 116 -5.12 -10.08 -2.43
N ALA A 117 -5.50 -10.05 -3.71
CA ALA A 117 -5.78 -8.81 -4.44
C ALA A 117 -7.29 -8.56 -4.48
N HIS A 118 -7.69 -7.31 -4.21
CA HIS A 118 -9.08 -6.86 -4.16
C HIS A 118 -9.31 -5.70 -5.13
#